data_AF-A0A538S5G1-F1
#
_entry.id   AF-A0A538S5G1-F1
#
_cell.length_a   1.000
_cell.length_b   1.000
_cell.length_c   1.000
_cell.angle_alpha   90.00
_cell.angle_beta   90.00
_cell.angle_gamma   90.00
#
_symmetry.space_group_name_H-M   'P 1'
#
loop_
_entity.id
_entity.type
_entity.pdbx_description
1 polymer ?
#
loop_
_entity_poly.entity_id
_entity_poly.type
_entity_poly.pdbx_seq_one_letter_code
_entity_poly.pdbx_strand_id
1 'polypeptide(L)'
;MTGRWWHHERLRNGAGYALTAALSVALLARFLHLWNADLTVPLYYNGDSIFTAMQVRTVLDHGWYLKNPRVGMPQGGEMYDFPLPETVHFALLKLLGLCGCNCIVAINLYYLLSYPLTALTSYLVLRHFGCGRLGALVASLLFAFIPYHFYRSIRHLFLACYYLVPLMVMVVLWVYGEPGLLFSRREGEERMRLTPFSWRVLAGVVVCLLSASAGAYYAFFTCFFLAVAGLFRAAT
;
A
#
# COMPACT_ATOMS: atom_id res chain seq x y z
N MET A 1 -1.17 33.02 -22.47
CA MET A 1 0.09 32.21 -22.53
C MET A 1 0.26 31.21 -21.39
N THR A 2 -0.70 31.09 -20.46
CA THR A 2 -0.61 30.21 -19.28
C THR A 2 -1.02 28.74 -19.54
N GLY A 3 -1.89 28.45 -20.51
CA GLY A 3 -2.36 27.06 -20.74
C GLY A 3 -1.28 26.06 -21.18
N ARG A 4 -0.33 26.48 -22.03
CA ARG A 4 0.67 25.57 -22.63
C ARG A 4 1.68 25.04 -21.60
N TRP A 5 2.10 25.88 -20.66
CA TRP A 5 3.03 25.51 -19.57
C TRP A 5 2.42 24.49 -18.60
N TRP A 6 1.17 24.68 -18.21
CA TRP A 6 0.44 23.78 -17.31
C TRP A 6 0.21 22.40 -17.93
N HIS A 7 -0.08 22.33 -19.24
CA HIS A 7 -0.18 21.06 -19.95
C HIS A 7 1.16 20.31 -19.99
N HIS A 8 2.27 21.00 -20.28
CA HIS A 8 3.59 20.35 -20.27
C HIS A 8 3.99 19.83 -18.90
N GLU A 9 3.64 20.52 -17.82
CA GLU A 9 3.95 20.06 -16.46
C GLU A 9 3.12 18.84 -16.04
N ARG A 10 1.82 18.82 -16.36
CA ARG A 10 0.96 17.65 -16.14
C ARG A 10 1.41 16.44 -16.96
N LEU A 11 1.75 16.65 -18.24
CA LEU A 11 2.28 15.59 -19.12
C LEU A 11 3.62 15.05 -18.61
N ARG A 12 4.53 15.93 -18.17
CA ARG A 12 5.82 15.52 -17.60
C ARG A 12 5.66 14.77 -16.28
N ASN A 13 4.68 15.14 -15.47
CA ASN A 13 4.36 14.41 -14.23
C ASN A 13 3.77 13.03 -14.56
N GLY A 14 2.80 12.95 -15.47
CA GLY A 14 2.23 11.68 -15.94
C GLY A 14 3.27 10.74 -16.55
N ALA A 15 4.18 11.26 -17.37
CA ALA A 15 5.29 10.50 -17.94
C ALA A 15 6.20 9.90 -16.86
N GLY A 16 6.45 10.64 -15.76
CA GLY A 16 7.24 10.14 -14.63
C GLY A 16 6.60 8.95 -13.92
N TYR A 17 5.28 8.99 -13.71
CA TYR A 17 4.53 7.87 -13.12
C TYR A 17 4.53 6.64 -14.04
N ALA A 18 4.24 6.84 -15.33
CA ALA A 18 4.24 5.76 -16.32
C ALA A 18 5.63 5.11 -16.43
N LEU A 19 6.69 5.92 -16.49
CA LEU A 19 8.07 5.46 -16.53
C LEU A 19 8.43 4.67 -15.26
N THR A 20 8.05 5.16 -14.07
CA THR A 20 8.29 4.47 -12.79
C THR A 20 7.61 3.10 -12.77
N ALA A 21 6.34 3.02 -13.17
CA ALA A 21 5.62 1.76 -13.26
C ALA A 21 6.26 0.81 -14.28
N ALA A 22 6.56 1.29 -15.49
CA ALA A 22 7.15 0.48 -16.55
C ALA A 22 8.54 -0.07 -16.17
N LEU A 23 9.40 0.78 -15.59
CA LEU A 23 10.72 0.36 -15.11
C LEU A 23 10.61 -0.62 -13.94
N SER A 24 9.66 -0.41 -13.02
CA SER A 24 9.40 -1.36 -11.93
C SER A 24 9.00 -2.73 -12.47
N VAL A 25 8.06 -2.79 -13.41
CA VAL A 25 7.64 -4.05 -14.04
C VAL A 25 8.79 -4.70 -14.82
N ALA A 26 9.59 -3.92 -15.57
CA ALA A 26 10.73 -4.44 -16.31
C ALA A 26 11.83 -5.01 -15.39
N LEU A 27 12.16 -4.33 -14.30
CA LEU A 27 13.10 -4.82 -13.29
C LEU A 27 12.57 -6.08 -12.62
N LEU A 28 11.29 -6.09 -12.23
CA LEU A 28 10.65 -7.26 -11.65
C LEU A 28 10.70 -8.47 -12.59
N ALA A 29 10.31 -8.27 -13.85
CA ALA A 29 10.39 -9.30 -14.88
C ALA A 29 11.80 -9.86 -15.04
N ARG A 30 12.81 -8.96 -14.98
CA ARG A 30 14.22 -9.33 -15.08
C ARG A 30 14.75 -10.09 -13.86
N PHE A 31 14.39 -9.67 -12.64
CA PHE A 31 14.87 -10.29 -11.40
C PHE A 31 14.20 -11.64 -11.13
N LEU A 32 12.90 -11.76 -11.43
CA LEU A 32 12.14 -13.00 -11.21
C LEU A 32 12.10 -13.91 -12.45
N HIS A 33 12.77 -13.52 -13.54
CA HIS A 33 12.76 -14.27 -14.81
C HIS A 33 11.34 -14.64 -15.27
N LEU A 34 10.42 -13.67 -15.23
CA LEU A 34 8.97 -13.91 -15.41
C LEU A 34 8.61 -14.49 -16.78
N TRP A 35 9.45 -14.33 -17.80
CA TRP A 35 9.25 -14.95 -19.11
C TRP A 35 9.39 -16.48 -19.09
N ASN A 36 10.01 -17.04 -18.05
CA ASN A 36 10.10 -18.48 -17.82
C ASN A 36 9.12 -18.97 -16.75
N ALA A 37 8.35 -18.07 -16.13
CA ALA A 37 7.50 -18.40 -15.00
C ALA A 37 6.08 -18.75 -15.46
N ASP A 38 5.54 -19.86 -14.95
CA ASP A 38 4.13 -20.18 -15.06
C ASP A 38 3.37 -19.62 -13.85
N LEU A 39 2.59 -18.56 -14.07
CA LEU A 39 1.81 -17.90 -13.01
C LEU A 39 0.64 -18.75 -12.49
N THR A 40 0.33 -19.88 -13.14
CA THR A 40 -0.65 -20.85 -12.63
C THR A 40 -0.07 -21.77 -11.55
N VAL A 41 1.25 -21.81 -11.42
CA VAL A 41 1.99 -22.52 -10.38
C VAL A 41 2.36 -21.53 -9.26
N PRO A 42 2.24 -21.90 -7.98
CA PRO A 42 2.63 -21.00 -6.90
C PRO A 42 4.11 -20.66 -7.00
N LEU A 43 4.45 -19.37 -7.02
CA LEU A 43 5.87 -18.94 -7.02
C LEU A 43 6.57 -19.33 -5.70
N TYR A 44 5.79 -19.63 -4.65
CA TYR A 44 6.28 -20.19 -3.39
C TYR A 44 5.19 -21.04 -2.72
N TYR A 45 5.55 -22.23 -2.24
CA TYR A 45 4.60 -23.21 -1.69
C TYR A 45 5.17 -23.92 -0.45
N ASN A 46 5.30 -23.20 0.67
CA ASN A 46 5.83 -23.77 1.93
C ASN A 46 5.44 -22.89 3.14
N GLY A 47 5.37 -23.44 4.35
CA GLY A 47 5.11 -22.70 5.59
C GLY A 47 3.83 -21.86 5.53
N ASP A 48 3.90 -20.63 6.06
CA ASP A 48 2.77 -19.70 6.18
C ASP A 48 2.05 -19.39 4.86
N SER A 49 2.75 -19.50 3.72
CA SER A 49 2.13 -19.24 2.42
C SER A 49 1.00 -20.22 2.08
N ILE A 50 1.05 -21.44 2.63
CA ILE A 50 -0.03 -22.43 2.46
C ILE A 50 -1.27 -21.96 3.23
N PHE A 51 -1.08 -21.43 4.44
CA PHE A 51 -2.17 -20.88 5.24
C PHE A 51 -2.79 -19.66 4.55
N THR A 52 -1.96 -18.72 4.07
CA THR A 52 -2.43 -17.60 3.27
C THR A 52 -3.20 -18.08 2.04
N ALA A 53 -2.69 -19.09 1.31
CA ALA A 53 -3.39 -19.63 0.13
C ALA A 53 -4.75 -20.25 0.47
N MET A 54 -4.88 -20.92 1.61
CA MET A 54 -6.16 -21.42 2.10
C MET A 54 -7.13 -20.26 2.39
N GLN A 55 -6.66 -19.19 3.03
CA GLN A 55 -7.48 -18.00 3.30
C GLN A 55 -7.93 -17.32 2.01
N VAL A 56 -7.02 -17.11 1.06
CA VAL A 56 -7.35 -16.52 -0.25
C VAL A 56 -8.34 -17.41 -1.00
N ARG A 57 -8.14 -18.74 -1.02
CA ARG A 57 -9.11 -19.68 -1.61
C ARG A 57 -10.48 -19.54 -0.95
N THR A 58 -10.52 -19.38 0.38
CA THR A 58 -11.78 -19.18 1.11
C THR A 58 -12.47 -17.88 0.68
N VAL A 59 -11.73 -16.78 0.54
CA VAL A 59 -12.29 -15.51 0.05
C VAL A 59 -12.87 -15.64 -1.36
N LEU A 60 -12.19 -16.35 -2.24
CA LEU A 60 -12.63 -16.55 -3.63
C LEU A 60 -13.85 -17.49 -3.71
N ASP A 61 -13.84 -18.60 -2.98
CA ASP A 61 -14.88 -19.64 -3.08
C ASP A 61 -16.11 -19.35 -2.21
N HIS A 62 -15.92 -18.67 -1.07
CA HIS A 62 -16.94 -18.46 -0.03
C HIS A 62 -17.16 -16.98 0.34
N GLY A 63 -16.49 -16.06 -0.34
CA GLY A 63 -16.72 -14.63 -0.26
C GLY A 63 -15.95 -13.89 0.84
N TRP A 64 -15.57 -14.56 1.93
CA TRP A 64 -14.75 -13.99 3.01
C TRP A 64 -13.93 -15.05 3.76
N TYR A 65 -12.84 -14.66 4.42
CA TYR A 65 -11.85 -15.61 4.97
C TYR A 65 -12.27 -16.27 6.30
N LEU A 66 -13.29 -15.73 6.99
CA LEU A 66 -13.62 -16.10 8.37
C LEU A 66 -14.24 -17.50 8.52
N LYS A 67 -14.87 -18.03 7.46
CA LYS A 67 -15.53 -19.34 7.51
C LYS A 67 -15.19 -20.16 6.26
N ASN A 68 -14.70 -21.36 6.47
CA ASN A 68 -14.34 -22.30 5.41
C ASN A 68 -14.94 -23.69 5.67
N PRO A 69 -16.00 -24.09 4.92
CA PRO A 69 -16.63 -25.40 5.09
C PRO A 69 -15.80 -26.58 4.55
N ARG A 70 -14.67 -26.33 3.86
CA ARG A 70 -13.84 -27.37 3.23
C ARG A 70 -12.64 -27.81 4.07
N VAL A 71 -12.40 -27.18 5.22
CA VAL A 71 -11.32 -27.52 6.17
C VAL A 71 -11.90 -27.62 7.58
N GLY A 72 -11.16 -28.17 8.55
CA GLY A 72 -11.62 -28.22 9.95
C GLY A 72 -12.84 -29.12 10.19
N MET A 73 -12.92 -30.25 9.50
CA MET A 73 -14.03 -31.21 9.65
C MET A 73 -14.13 -31.77 11.08
N PRO A 74 -15.34 -32.10 11.56
CA PRO A 74 -16.62 -32.10 10.82
C PRO A 74 -17.39 -30.77 10.81
N GLN A 75 -17.07 -29.81 11.69
CA GLN A 75 -17.84 -28.56 11.81
C GLN A 75 -17.50 -27.52 10.73
N GLY A 76 -16.34 -27.62 10.11
CA GLY A 76 -15.79 -26.59 9.24
C GLY A 76 -14.80 -25.70 9.99
N GLY A 77 -13.93 -25.00 9.26
CA GLY A 77 -12.97 -24.07 9.82
C GLY A 77 -13.59 -22.70 10.07
N GLU A 78 -13.40 -22.16 11.27
CA GLU A 78 -13.79 -20.81 11.64
C GLU A 78 -12.57 -20.03 12.16
N MET A 79 -12.50 -18.73 11.85
CA MET A 79 -11.43 -17.83 12.30
C MET A 79 -11.93 -16.64 13.11
N TYR A 80 -13.11 -16.76 13.73
CA TYR A 80 -13.69 -15.69 14.55
C TYR A 80 -12.84 -15.36 15.79
N ASP A 81 -12.14 -16.34 16.35
CA ASP A 81 -11.24 -16.17 17.49
C ASP A 81 -9.90 -15.53 17.10
N PHE A 82 -9.57 -15.52 15.80
CA PHE A 82 -8.32 -14.96 15.28
C PHE A 82 -8.55 -14.15 14.00
N PRO A 83 -9.28 -13.02 14.08
CA PRO A 83 -9.51 -12.16 12.93
C PRO A 83 -8.20 -11.44 12.57
N LEU A 84 -7.82 -11.55 11.31
CA LEU A 84 -6.67 -10.86 10.76
C LEU A 84 -7.04 -9.43 10.34
N PRO A 85 -6.25 -8.41 10.71
CA PRO A 85 -6.45 -7.02 10.29
C PRO A 85 -5.98 -6.78 8.84
N GLU A 86 -6.32 -7.68 7.93
CA GLU A 86 -5.82 -7.75 6.55
C GLU A 86 -6.96 -7.49 5.52
N THR A 87 -8.03 -6.82 5.96
CA THR A 87 -9.26 -6.58 5.20
C THR A 87 -9.00 -5.98 3.83
N VAL A 88 -8.07 -5.02 3.70
CA VAL A 88 -7.78 -4.40 2.40
C VAL A 88 -7.12 -5.40 1.45
N HIS A 89 -6.23 -6.25 1.97
CA HIS A 89 -5.54 -7.26 1.18
C HIS A 89 -6.54 -8.32 0.68
N PHE A 90 -7.42 -8.80 1.56
CA PHE A 90 -8.49 -9.73 1.17
C PHE A 90 -9.47 -9.11 0.17
N ALA A 91 -9.82 -7.83 0.31
CA ALA A 91 -10.68 -7.14 -0.65
C ALA A 91 -10.02 -7.04 -2.03
N LEU A 92 -8.74 -6.68 -2.11
CA LEU A 92 -8.00 -6.63 -3.38
C LEU A 92 -7.87 -8.01 -4.03
N LEU A 93 -7.59 -9.05 -3.25
CA LEU A 93 -7.55 -10.43 -3.73
C LEU A 93 -8.92 -10.92 -4.21
N LYS A 94 -10.00 -10.54 -3.53
CA LYS A 94 -11.36 -10.81 -3.97
C LYS A 94 -11.66 -10.15 -5.32
N LEU A 95 -11.23 -8.90 -5.52
CA LEU A 95 -11.37 -8.20 -6.80
C LEU A 95 -10.64 -8.95 -7.93
N LEU A 96 -9.41 -9.44 -7.68
CA LEU A 96 -8.70 -10.28 -8.66
C LEU A 96 -9.47 -11.57 -8.98
N GLY A 97 -10.07 -12.20 -7.97
CA GLY A 97 -10.96 -13.36 -8.15
C GLY A 97 -12.18 -13.04 -9.01
N LEU A 98 -12.83 -11.89 -8.78
CA LEU A 98 -13.95 -11.41 -9.60
C LEU A 98 -13.55 -11.11 -11.05
N CYS A 99 -12.29 -10.74 -11.29
CA CYS A 99 -11.72 -10.63 -12.64
C CYS A 99 -11.42 -11.99 -13.30
N GLY A 100 -11.77 -13.11 -12.67
CA GLY A 100 -11.59 -14.47 -13.21
C GLY A 100 -10.25 -15.13 -12.84
N CYS A 101 -9.45 -14.52 -11.96
CA CYS A 101 -8.21 -15.16 -11.52
C CYS A 101 -8.53 -16.35 -10.60
N ASN A 102 -7.90 -17.50 -10.85
CA ASN A 102 -7.89 -18.58 -9.87
C ASN A 102 -7.04 -18.19 -8.64
N CYS A 103 -7.17 -18.92 -7.54
CA CYS A 103 -6.48 -18.61 -6.28
C CYS A 103 -4.96 -18.40 -6.43
N ILE A 104 -4.29 -19.26 -7.20
CA ILE A 104 -2.83 -19.20 -7.35
C ILE A 104 -2.42 -18.00 -8.19
N VAL A 105 -3.10 -17.79 -9.31
CA VAL A 105 -2.87 -16.62 -10.17
C VAL A 105 -3.15 -15.33 -9.41
N ALA A 106 -4.21 -15.28 -8.60
CA ALA A 106 -4.53 -14.10 -7.78
C ALA A 106 -3.41 -13.78 -6.77
N ILE A 107 -2.87 -14.79 -6.08
CA ILE A 107 -1.76 -14.61 -5.13
C ILE A 107 -0.49 -14.13 -5.86
N ASN A 108 -0.12 -14.80 -6.95
CA ASN A 108 1.06 -14.46 -7.73
C ASN A 108 0.94 -13.03 -8.29
N LEU A 109 -0.18 -12.68 -8.92
CA LEU A 109 -0.42 -11.33 -9.44
C LEU A 109 -0.44 -10.29 -8.33
N TYR A 110 -1.05 -10.60 -7.19
CA TYR A 110 -1.07 -9.67 -6.05
C TYR A 110 0.33 -9.35 -5.53
N TYR A 111 1.18 -10.38 -5.40
CA TYR A 111 2.60 -10.20 -5.08
C TYR A 111 3.35 -9.42 -6.16
N LEU A 112 3.13 -9.69 -7.45
CA LEU A 112 3.82 -8.95 -8.51
C LEU A 112 3.38 -7.48 -8.57
N LEU A 113 2.10 -7.20 -8.30
CA LEU A 113 1.54 -5.84 -8.27
C LEU A 113 2.06 -5.01 -7.09
N SER A 114 2.52 -5.62 -6.00
CA SER A 114 3.04 -4.88 -4.85
C SER A 114 4.28 -4.03 -5.22
N TYR A 115 5.10 -4.48 -6.18
CA TYR A 115 6.29 -3.76 -6.64
C TYR A 115 5.98 -2.44 -7.36
N PRO A 116 5.20 -2.41 -8.46
CA PRO A 116 4.84 -1.16 -9.11
C PRO A 116 3.99 -0.27 -8.19
N LEU A 117 3.12 -0.83 -7.36
CA LEU A 117 2.37 -0.03 -6.38
C LEU A 117 3.30 0.66 -5.39
N THR A 118 4.26 -0.06 -4.81
CA THR A 118 5.25 0.51 -3.88
C THR A 118 6.12 1.58 -4.55
N ALA A 119 6.55 1.35 -5.78
CA ALA A 119 7.32 2.33 -6.54
C ALA A 119 6.48 3.59 -6.85
N LEU A 120 5.21 3.42 -7.22
CA LEU A 120 4.32 4.54 -7.53
C LEU A 120 3.98 5.37 -6.31
N THR A 121 3.63 4.74 -5.19
CA THR A 121 3.33 5.48 -3.94
C THR A 121 4.57 6.18 -3.41
N SER A 122 5.75 5.57 -3.49
CA SER A 122 7.01 6.21 -3.12
C SER A 122 7.35 7.39 -4.02
N TYR A 123 7.22 7.22 -5.33
CA TYR A 123 7.45 8.29 -6.29
C TYR A 123 6.48 9.46 -6.08
N LEU A 124 5.19 9.16 -5.86
CA LEU A 124 4.18 10.17 -5.52
C LEU A 124 4.61 11.00 -4.31
N VAL A 125 5.01 10.35 -3.23
CA VAL A 125 5.35 11.02 -1.97
C VAL A 125 6.63 11.85 -2.10
N LEU A 126 7.67 11.30 -2.74
CA LEU A 126 8.90 12.05 -3.01
C LEU A 126 8.64 13.27 -3.90
N ARG A 127 7.78 13.13 -4.92
CA ARG A 127 7.36 14.25 -5.78
C ARG A 127 6.50 15.27 -5.05
N HIS A 128 5.65 14.82 -4.12
CA HIS A 128 4.82 15.69 -3.27
C HIS A 128 5.69 16.61 -2.40
N PHE A 129 6.79 16.10 -1.84
CA PHE A 129 7.74 16.88 -1.02
C PHE A 129 8.86 17.56 -1.82
N GLY A 130 8.71 17.68 -3.15
CA GLY A 130 9.61 18.49 -3.98
C GLY A 130 10.92 17.83 -4.41
N CYS A 131 11.17 16.55 -4.09
CA CYS A 131 12.39 15.84 -4.52
C CYS A 131 12.47 15.78 -6.05
N GLY A 132 13.62 16.11 -6.66
CA GLY A 132 13.79 16.13 -8.12
C GLY A 132 13.37 14.83 -8.81
N ARG A 133 12.87 14.91 -10.06
CA ARG A 133 12.23 13.78 -10.77
C ARG A 133 13.12 12.53 -10.88
N LEU A 134 14.37 12.70 -11.27
CA LEU A 134 15.31 11.58 -11.41
C LEU A 134 15.63 10.96 -10.04
N GLY A 135 15.89 11.78 -9.03
CA GLY A 135 16.12 11.30 -7.67
C GLY A 135 14.91 10.57 -7.09
N ALA A 136 13.71 11.10 -7.29
CA ALA A 136 12.47 10.46 -6.88
C ALA A 136 12.25 9.11 -7.57
N LEU A 137 12.54 9.02 -8.87
CA LEU A 137 12.41 7.78 -9.65
C LEU A 137 13.41 6.72 -9.18
N VAL A 138 14.67 7.10 -8.98
CA VAL A 138 15.70 6.16 -8.53
C VAL A 138 15.40 5.68 -7.11
N ALA A 139 15.08 6.60 -6.20
CA ALA A 139 14.76 6.26 -4.82
C ALA A 139 13.49 5.41 -4.69
N SER A 140 12.45 5.67 -5.49
CA SER A 140 11.23 4.87 -5.45
C SER A 140 11.44 3.45 -5.98
N LEU A 141 12.23 3.27 -7.03
CA LEU A 141 12.62 1.95 -7.51
C LEU A 141 13.48 1.24 -6.47
N LEU A 142 14.51 1.89 -5.92
CA LEU A 142 15.33 1.29 -4.86
C LEU A 142 14.48 0.85 -3.66
N PHE A 143 13.52 1.67 -3.23
CA PHE A 143 12.61 1.34 -2.13
C PHE A 143 11.69 0.15 -2.46
N ALA A 144 11.18 0.07 -3.70
CA ALA A 144 10.36 -1.06 -4.14
C ALA A 144 11.16 -2.37 -4.24
N PHE A 145 12.48 -2.31 -4.47
CA PHE A 145 13.36 -3.46 -4.67
C PHE A 145 14.33 -3.69 -3.50
N ILE A 146 14.03 -3.20 -2.29
CA ILE A 146 14.85 -3.50 -1.12
C ILE A 146 14.87 -5.02 -0.83
N PRO A 147 15.95 -5.55 -0.22
CA PRO A 147 16.07 -6.98 0.10
C PRO A 147 14.88 -7.54 0.90
N TYR A 148 14.27 -6.70 1.74
CA TYR A 148 13.07 -7.06 2.51
C TYR A 148 11.91 -7.57 1.65
N HIS A 149 11.65 -6.95 0.48
CA HIS A 149 10.53 -7.33 -0.39
C HIS A 149 10.71 -8.76 -0.93
N PHE A 150 11.95 -9.12 -1.26
CA PHE A 150 12.33 -10.46 -1.72
C PHE A 150 12.39 -11.47 -0.57
N TYR A 151 12.88 -11.07 0.60
CA TYR A 151 12.99 -11.96 1.75
C TYR A 151 11.60 -12.36 2.27
N ARG A 152 10.69 -11.39 2.40
CA ARG A 152 9.30 -11.65 2.83
C ARG A 152 8.50 -12.34 1.75
N SER A 153 8.64 -11.96 0.48
CA SER A 153 8.01 -12.59 -0.70
C SER A 153 6.56 -13.07 -0.44
N ILE A 154 6.16 -14.15 -1.11
CA ILE A 154 4.89 -14.84 -0.86
C ILE A 154 4.89 -15.59 0.49
N ARG A 155 6.07 -15.80 1.11
CA ARG A 155 6.16 -16.38 2.47
C ARG A 155 5.30 -15.61 3.46
N HIS A 156 5.34 -14.28 3.40
CA HIS A 156 4.55 -13.38 4.23
C HIS A 156 3.88 -12.33 3.34
N LEU A 157 2.95 -12.78 2.50
CA LEU A 157 2.37 -11.99 1.39
C LEU A 157 1.93 -10.57 1.82
N PHE A 158 1.13 -10.45 2.88
CA PHE A 158 0.60 -9.15 3.32
C PHE A 158 1.70 -8.24 3.88
N LEU A 159 2.68 -8.83 4.57
CA LEU A 159 3.83 -8.12 5.12
C LEU A 159 4.85 -7.69 4.03
N ALA A 160 4.88 -8.40 2.89
CA ALA A 160 5.62 -7.99 1.71
C ALA A 160 4.93 -6.84 0.97
N CYS A 161 3.61 -6.69 1.10
CA CYS A 161 2.81 -5.64 0.44
C CYS A 161 2.84 -4.29 1.19
N TYR A 162 4.02 -3.69 1.33
CA TYR A 162 4.23 -2.43 2.05
C TYR A 162 3.99 -1.16 1.20
N TYR A 163 3.19 -1.24 0.13
CA TYR A 163 2.92 -0.10 -0.77
C TYR A 163 2.21 1.07 -0.09
N LEU A 164 1.58 0.87 1.07
CA LEU A 164 0.96 1.94 1.87
C LEU A 164 1.98 2.72 2.72
N VAL A 165 3.16 2.15 3.02
CA VAL A 165 4.16 2.78 3.90
C VAL A 165 4.56 4.18 3.45
N PRO A 166 4.83 4.45 2.15
CA PRO A 166 5.11 5.82 1.72
C PRO A 166 3.96 6.79 2.02
N LEU A 167 2.72 6.35 1.85
CA LEU A 167 1.54 7.18 2.13
C LEU A 167 1.40 7.44 3.64
N MET A 168 1.68 6.45 4.49
CA MET A 168 1.73 6.63 5.95
C MET A 168 2.75 7.70 6.32
N VAL A 169 3.96 7.62 5.76
CA VAL A 169 5.02 8.62 5.95
C VAL A 169 4.56 10.00 5.48
N MET A 170 3.84 10.09 4.35
CA MET A 170 3.29 11.35 3.86
C MET A 170 2.35 12.01 4.87
N VAL A 171 1.46 11.24 5.50
CA VAL A 171 0.54 11.76 6.53
C VAL A 171 1.31 12.20 7.77
N VAL A 172 2.30 11.41 8.22
CA VAL A 172 3.18 11.78 9.34
C VAL A 172 3.89 13.11 9.08
N LEU A 173 4.45 13.28 7.89
CA LEU A 173 5.14 14.51 7.49
C LEU A 173 4.19 15.70 7.36
N TRP A 174 2.94 15.50 6.91
CA TRP A 174 1.91 16.54 6.94
C TRP A 174 1.57 16.99 8.35
N VAL A 175 1.42 16.04 9.28
CA VAL A 175 1.15 16.36 10.70
C VAL A 175 2.30 17.14 11.32
N TYR A 176 3.54 16.80 10.97
CA TYR A 176 4.72 17.49 11.48
C TYR A 176 4.97 18.87 10.85
N GLY A 177 4.93 18.97 9.52
CA GLY A 177 5.48 20.10 8.78
C GLY A 177 4.49 21.18 8.33
N GLU A 178 3.19 20.87 8.24
CA GLU A 178 2.21 21.78 7.62
C GLU A 178 1.38 22.53 8.68
N PRO A 179 1.65 23.83 8.95
CA PRO A 179 0.74 24.64 9.74
C PRO A 179 -0.62 24.69 9.04
N GLY A 180 -1.70 24.34 9.73
CA GLY A 180 -3.03 24.37 9.11
C GLY A 180 -3.63 23.02 8.73
N LEU A 181 -2.95 21.88 8.92
CA LEU A 181 -3.48 20.59 8.45
C LEU A 181 -4.88 20.32 9.02
N LEU A 182 -5.01 20.31 10.35
CA LEU A 182 -6.29 20.17 11.06
C LEU A 182 -6.81 21.49 11.61
N PHE A 183 -5.89 22.43 11.91
CA PHE A 183 -6.18 23.67 12.60
C PHE A 183 -5.57 24.84 11.85
N SER A 184 -6.43 25.64 11.22
CA SER A 184 -6.01 26.90 10.61
C SER A 184 -6.14 28.03 11.64
N ARG A 185 -5.12 28.88 11.71
CA ARG A 185 -5.15 30.14 12.44
C ARG A 185 -5.09 31.27 11.42
N ARG A 186 -6.15 32.06 11.32
CA ARG A 186 -6.16 33.26 10.48
C ARG A 186 -5.48 34.40 11.24
N GLU A 187 -4.66 35.22 10.59
CA GLU A 187 -4.08 36.42 11.21
C GLU A 187 -5.21 37.27 11.83
N GLY A 188 -5.09 37.58 13.12
CA GLY A 188 -6.09 38.32 13.90
C GLY A 188 -7.11 37.47 14.67
N GLU A 189 -7.11 36.14 14.56
CA GLU A 189 -7.97 35.26 15.37
C GLU A 189 -7.21 34.60 16.54
N GLU A 190 -7.76 34.72 17.76
CA GLU A 190 -7.26 34.02 18.95
C GLU A 190 -7.60 32.51 18.94
N ARG A 191 -8.66 32.11 18.23
CA ARG A 191 -9.15 30.73 18.22
C ARG A 191 -8.71 29.97 16.98
N MET A 192 -8.14 28.79 17.18
CA MET A 192 -7.88 27.83 16.11
C MET A 192 -9.19 27.33 15.51
N ARG A 193 -9.33 27.43 14.18
CA ARG A 193 -10.48 26.87 13.46
C ARG A 193 -10.13 25.49 12.92
N LEU A 194 -11.00 24.52 13.17
CA LEU A 194 -10.91 23.21 12.56
C LEU A 194 -11.19 23.29 11.06
N THR A 195 -10.35 22.65 10.24
CA THR A 195 -10.56 22.50 8.79
C THR A 195 -10.74 21.03 8.42
N PRO A 196 -11.80 20.36 8.90
CA PRO A 196 -11.94 18.90 8.80
C PRO A 196 -12.13 18.38 7.37
N PHE A 197 -12.54 19.25 6.45
CA PHE A 197 -12.85 18.89 5.05
C PHE A 197 -11.78 19.34 4.04
N SER A 198 -10.57 19.66 4.49
CA SER A 198 -9.45 19.82 3.56
C SER A 198 -9.15 18.49 2.87
N TRP A 199 -8.83 18.53 1.57
CA TRP A 199 -8.50 17.31 0.82
C TRP A 199 -7.35 16.52 1.49
N ARG A 200 -6.39 17.21 2.12
CA ARG A 200 -5.26 16.60 2.84
C ARG A 200 -5.73 15.83 4.08
N VAL A 201 -6.72 16.36 4.81
CA VAL A 201 -7.31 15.69 5.98
C VAL A 201 -8.08 14.47 5.53
N LEU A 202 -8.91 14.59 4.48
CA LEU A 202 -9.63 13.46 3.92
C LEU A 202 -8.68 12.37 3.41
N ALA A 203 -7.63 12.75 2.67
CA ALA A 203 -6.59 11.83 2.23
C ALA A 203 -5.87 11.16 3.42
N GLY A 204 -5.55 11.92 4.47
CA GLY A 204 -4.93 11.41 5.69
C GLY A 204 -5.83 10.39 6.40
N VAL A 205 -7.11 10.69 6.58
CA VAL A 205 -8.11 9.77 7.17
C VAL A 205 -8.21 8.49 6.35
N VAL A 206 -8.29 8.60 5.02
CA VAL A 206 -8.32 7.43 4.13
C VAL A 206 -7.06 6.59 4.30
N VAL A 207 -5.88 7.20 4.34
CA VAL A 207 -4.62 6.48 4.58
C VAL A 207 -4.61 5.81 5.95
N CYS A 208 -5.10 6.46 7.00
CA CYS A 208 -5.21 5.85 8.34
C CYS A 208 -6.16 4.64 8.35
N LEU A 209 -7.31 4.73 7.69
CA LEU A 209 -8.26 3.60 7.55
C LEU A 209 -7.66 2.44 6.75
N LEU A 210 -6.95 2.74 5.67
CA LEU A 210 -6.22 1.73 4.89
C LEU A 210 -5.12 1.10 5.73
N SER A 211 -4.37 1.89 6.49
CA SER A 211 -3.29 1.41 7.38
C SER A 211 -3.81 0.50 8.48
N ALA A 212 -4.97 0.83 9.06
CA ALA A 212 -5.65 0.02 10.08
C ALA A 212 -6.17 -1.33 9.54
N SER A 213 -6.35 -1.44 8.22
CA SER A 213 -6.90 -2.62 7.54
C SER A 213 -5.86 -3.40 6.72
N ALA A 214 -4.58 -3.03 6.82
CA ALA A 214 -3.44 -3.58 6.07
C ALA A 214 -2.40 -4.28 6.95
N GLY A 215 -2.79 -4.73 8.14
CA GLY A 215 -1.92 -5.43 9.06
C GLY A 215 -1.64 -4.68 10.36
N ALA A 216 -1.51 -5.44 11.45
CA ALA A 216 -1.33 -4.89 12.80
C ALA A 216 -0.05 -4.04 12.92
N TYR A 217 1.04 -4.47 12.29
CA TYR A 217 2.32 -3.74 12.32
C TYR A 217 2.20 -2.36 11.68
N TYR A 218 1.56 -2.27 10.52
CA TYR A 218 1.40 -1.00 9.83
C TYR A 218 0.49 -0.05 10.60
N ALA A 219 -0.61 -0.56 11.18
CA ALA A 219 -1.46 0.23 12.06
C ALA A 219 -0.68 0.76 13.27
N PHE A 220 0.04 -0.11 13.97
CA PHE A 220 0.83 0.25 15.16
C PHE A 220 1.89 1.32 14.85
N PHE A 221 2.74 1.09 13.84
CA PHE A 221 3.81 2.04 13.50
C PHE A 221 3.26 3.36 12.98
N THR A 222 2.15 3.34 12.22
CA THR A 222 1.47 4.57 11.78
C THR A 222 1.00 5.39 12.98
N CYS A 223 0.29 4.76 13.93
CA CYS A 223 -0.14 5.42 15.17
C CYS A 223 1.03 5.97 15.98
N PHE A 224 2.09 5.17 16.15
CA PHE A 224 3.30 5.58 16.87
C PHE A 224 3.94 6.83 16.25
N PHE A 225 4.21 6.82 14.94
CA PHE A 225 4.84 7.97 14.27
C PHE A 225 3.93 9.19 14.20
N LEU A 226 2.60 9.01 14.09
CA LEU A 226 1.65 10.12 14.17
C LEU A 226 1.65 10.74 15.57
N ALA A 227 1.70 9.94 16.63
CA ALA A 227 1.80 10.43 18.00
C ALA A 227 3.10 11.22 18.21
N VAL A 228 4.23 10.68 17.76
CA VAL A 228 5.53 11.37 17.80
C VAL A 228 5.46 12.69 17.04
N ALA A 229 5.01 12.69 15.78
CA ALA A 229 4.90 13.91 14.97
C ALA A 229 3.98 14.96 15.61
N GLY A 230 2.84 14.54 16.16
CA GLY A 230 1.90 15.42 16.85
C GLY A 230 2.49 16.02 18.13
N LEU A 231 3.19 15.22 18.94
CA LEU A 231 3.85 15.69 20.16
C LEU A 231 4.96 16.70 19.86
N PHE A 232 5.82 16.39 18.88
CA PHE A 232 6.87 17.32 18.47
C PHE A 232 6.29 18.64 17.95
N ARG A 233 5.23 18.57 17.15
CA ARG A 233 4.56 19.77 16.63
C ARG A 233 3.88 20.60 17.71
N ALA A 234 3.36 19.96 18.77
CA ALA A 234 2.79 20.67 19.90
C ALA A 234 3.86 21.36 20.77
N ALA A 235 5.09 20.84 20.76
CA ALA A 235 6.21 21.37 21.53
C ALA A 235 6.98 22.52 20.82
N THR A 236 6.86 22.64 19.50
CA THR A 236 7.51 23.68 18.66
C THR A 236 6.55 24.79 18.27
#